data_AF-A0A7S1QB85-F1
#
_entry.id   AF-A0A7S1QB85-F1
#
_cell.length_a   1.000
_cell.length_b   1.000
_cell.length_c   1.000
_cell.angle_alpha   90.00
_cell.angle_beta   90.00
_cell.angle_gamma   90.00
#
_symmetry.space_group_name_H-M   'P 1'
#
loop_
_entity.id
_entity.type
_entity.pdbx_description
1 polymer ?
#
loop_
_entity_poly.entity_id
_entity_poly.type
_entity_poly.pdbx_seq_one_letter_code
_entity_poly.pdbx_strand_id
1 'polypeptide(L)'
;MFDDLDDLCDTIDTLEGKAPLTEAAPSLRKQAPQPAAAPSQGRREQPEASPDAKAPPAALPAAAPLRPPAHELATVRDAPEARRGQQPQAQLARRRPPLTLRAAIDLQKDLYASFASRDFQSQLKDIEAVYGKAYEGRGGDEERASLFQTVHKEVLPEYGFEGSQVGFLELLQESAAFNSDLEFRENRDMLNTLLGMQPTADELRRKGKGKGKGKGKGKASAGQILQLIAQELPWAVRRHDDTSTSTTAGTEATSEDPEGM
;
A
#
# COMPACT_ATOMS: atom_id res chain seq x y z
N MET A 1 -5.50 23.23 16.52
CA MET A 1 -4.07 23.29 16.93
C MET A 1 -3.17 22.46 16.01
N PHE A 2 -3.67 22.08 14.83
CA PHE A 2 -2.89 21.54 13.71
C PHE A 2 -3.47 22.11 12.41
N ASP A 3 -3.76 23.41 12.41
CA ASP A 3 -4.39 24.13 11.28
C ASP A 3 -3.36 24.85 10.40
N ASP A 4 -2.05 24.64 10.65
CA ASP A 4 -0.94 25.37 10.01
C ASP A 4 -0.04 24.48 9.11
N LEU A 5 -0.55 23.32 8.64
CA LEU A 5 0.22 22.40 7.78
C LEU A 5 -0.08 22.57 6.28
N ASP A 6 -1.20 23.21 5.92
CA ASP A 6 -1.50 23.56 4.52
C ASP A 6 -0.57 24.68 4.00
N ASP A 7 -0.08 25.57 4.87
CA ASP A 7 0.83 26.68 4.48
C ASP A 7 2.26 26.23 4.11
N LEU A 8 2.66 25.00 4.46
CA LEU A 8 4.02 24.52 4.17
C LEU A 8 4.18 24.00 2.73
N CYS A 9 3.09 23.57 2.08
CA CYS A 9 3.14 23.11 0.69
C CYS A 9 3.21 24.28 -0.31
N ASP A 10 2.56 25.42 -0.02
CA ASP A 10 2.55 26.59 -0.91
C ASP A 10 3.91 27.33 -0.96
N THR A 11 4.77 27.13 0.02
CA THR A 11 6.09 27.81 0.06
C THR A 11 7.10 27.18 -0.92
N ILE A 12 6.93 25.90 -1.29
CA ILE A 12 7.88 25.22 -2.18
C ILE A 12 7.63 25.55 -3.66
N ASP A 13 6.37 25.79 -4.08
CA ASP A 13 6.03 26.22 -5.45
C ASP A 13 6.47 27.68 -5.75
N THR A 14 6.76 28.48 -4.72
CA THR A 14 7.11 29.90 -4.89
C THR A 14 8.59 30.13 -5.23
N LEU A 15 9.47 29.13 -5.10
CA LEU A 15 10.93 29.29 -5.31
C LEU A 15 11.47 28.86 -6.69
N GLU A 16 10.67 28.22 -7.55
CA GLU A 16 11.12 27.80 -8.90
C GLU A 16 10.63 28.70 -10.05
N GLY A 17 10.09 29.88 -9.76
CA GLY A 17 9.19 30.57 -10.71
C GLY A 17 9.56 31.98 -11.18
N LYS A 18 10.83 32.40 -11.33
CA LYS A 18 11.10 33.68 -12.06
C LYS A 18 12.50 33.84 -12.67
N ALA A 19 12.72 33.22 -13.83
CA ALA A 19 13.64 33.75 -14.84
C ALA A 19 12.89 33.88 -16.18
N PRO A 20 12.72 35.09 -16.74
CA PRO A 20 12.13 35.27 -18.05
C PRO A 20 13.20 35.03 -19.13
N LEU A 21 13.25 33.82 -19.70
CA LEU A 21 13.94 33.60 -20.96
C LEU A 21 13.00 33.92 -22.11
N THR A 22 13.00 35.20 -22.46
CA THR A 22 12.71 35.66 -23.81
C THR A 22 13.82 35.21 -24.74
N GLU A 23 13.54 34.34 -25.71
CA GLU A 23 13.86 34.64 -27.12
C GLU A 23 13.20 33.67 -28.08
N ALA A 24 12.65 34.26 -29.14
CA ALA A 24 11.94 33.64 -30.23
C ALA A 24 12.89 33.09 -31.29
N ALA A 25 12.55 31.97 -31.93
CA ALA A 25 12.76 31.68 -33.37
C ALA A 25 12.12 30.32 -33.75
N PRO A 26 12.04 29.90 -35.03
CA PRO A 26 10.78 29.93 -35.76
C PRO A 26 10.28 28.54 -36.18
N SER A 27 8.98 28.50 -36.48
CA SER A 27 8.31 27.43 -37.21
C SER A 27 9.04 27.10 -38.52
N LEU A 28 9.52 25.86 -38.66
CA LEU A 28 9.72 25.24 -39.96
C LEU A 28 9.05 23.86 -40.00
N ARG A 29 7.81 23.90 -40.45
CA ARG A 29 6.93 22.77 -40.75
C ARG A 29 7.47 22.04 -41.98
N LYS A 30 8.10 20.87 -41.80
CA LYS A 30 8.29 19.89 -42.88
C LYS A 30 7.33 18.73 -42.66
N GLN A 31 6.26 18.73 -43.45
CA GLN A 31 5.40 17.56 -43.69
C GLN A 31 6.25 16.43 -44.29
N ALA A 32 6.24 15.27 -43.63
CA ALA A 32 6.70 14.01 -44.20
C ALA A 32 5.48 13.12 -44.51
N PRO A 33 5.55 12.30 -45.57
CA PRO A 33 4.39 11.65 -46.17
C PRO A 33 3.86 10.45 -45.36
N GLN A 34 2.54 10.31 -45.37
CA GLN A 34 1.82 9.15 -44.86
C GLN A 34 2.18 7.89 -45.68
N PRO A 35 2.57 6.77 -45.05
CA PRO A 35 2.60 5.49 -45.73
C PRO A 35 1.19 4.92 -45.89
N ALA A 36 0.93 4.45 -47.11
CA ALA A 36 -0.33 3.94 -47.61
C ALA A 36 -0.86 2.72 -46.83
N ALA A 37 -2.19 2.66 -46.76
CA ALA A 37 -2.97 1.54 -46.29
C ALA A 37 -2.65 0.24 -47.06
N ALA A 38 -2.38 -0.84 -46.32
CA ALA A 38 -2.42 -2.20 -46.84
C ALA A 38 -3.75 -2.88 -46.45
N PRO A 39 -4.39 -3.62 -47.37
CA PRO A 39 -5.68 -4.25 -47.15
C PRO A 39 -5.60 -5.59 -46.38
N SER A 40 -6.66 -5.82 -45.65
CA SER A 40 -7.13 -7.01 -44.95
C SER A 40 -7.18 -8.30 -45.78
N GLN A 41 -6.56 -9.38 -45.28
CA GLN A 41 -6.91 -10.81 -45.47
C GLN A 41 -6.35 -11.53 -44.22
N GLY A 42 -7.08 -12.28 -43.39
CA GLY A 42 -8.00 -13.35 -43.69
C GLY A 42 -7.43 -14.65 -43.12
N ARG A 43 -7.72 -14.99 -41.84
CA ARG A 43 -7.73 -16.39 -41.37
C ARG A 43 -8.41 -16.52 -40.00
N ARG A 44 -9.69 -16.90 -40.06
CA ARG A 44 -10.36 -17.67 -39.01
C ARG A 44 -9.70 -19.05 -39.00
N GLU A 45 -9.06 -19.42 -37.91
CA GLU A 45 -8.90 -20.84 -37.57
C GLU A 45 -9.61 -21.03 -36.22
N GLN A 46 -10.82 -21.61 -36.33
CA GLN A 46 -11.49 -22.26 -35.22
C GLN A 46 -10.81 -23.61 -35.01
N PRO A 47 -10.35 -23.95 -33.79
CA PRO A 47 -10.24 -25.34 -33.40
C PRO A 47 -11.57 -25.80 -32.81
N GLU A 48 -12.04 -26.89 -33.41
CA GLU A 48 -13.29 -27.57 -33.13
C GLU A 48 -13.37 -28.12 -31.71
N ALA A 49 -14.61 -28.22 -31.24
CA ALA A 49 -15.01 -28.91 -30.03
C ALA A 49 -14.61 -30.39 -30.08
N SER A 50 -14.04 -30.90 -28.98
CA SER A 50 -14.12 -32.32 -28.63
C SER A 50 -15.17 -32.50 -27.55
N PRO A 51 -16.27 -33.24 -27.84
CA PRO A 51 -17.12 -33.84 -26.82
C PRO A 51 -16.58 -35.23 -26.42
N ASP A 52 -17.15 -35.79 -25.35
CA ASP A 52 -17.00 -37.18 -24.85
C ASP A 52 -15.89 -37.51 -23.85
N ALA A 53 -16.27 -37.52 -22.56
CA ALA A 53 -16.07 -38.61 -21.58
C ALA A 53 -16.70 -38.14 -20.24
N LYS A 54 -17.95 -38.45 -19.89
CA LYS A 54 -18.55 -39.72 -19.45
C LYS A 54 -17.90 -40.39 -18.22
N ALA A 55 -18.46 -40.00 -17.04
CA ALA A 55 -18.72 -40.79 -15.82
C ALA A 55 -17.54 -41.15 -14.87
N PRO A 56 -17.79 -41.54 -13.59
CA PRO A 56 -18.99 -41.44 -12.72
C PRO A 56 -18.72 -40.74 -11.34
N PRO A 57 -19.77 -40.50 -10.52
CA PRO A 57 -19.66 -39.90 -9.18
C PRO A 57 -19.23 -40.94 -8.12
N ALA A 58 -18.11 -40.69 -7.44
CA ALA A 58 -17.68 -41.48 -6.30
C ALA A 58 -18.04 -40.76 -4.98
N ALA A 59 -19.10 -41.30 -4.37
CA ALA A 59 -19.34 -41.46 -2.93
C ALA A 59 -18.78 -40.41 -1.95
N LEU A 60 -19.71 -39.62 -1.40
CA LEU A 60 -19.61 -38.99 -0.09
C LEU A 60 -19.50 -40.07 1.01
N PRO A 61 -18.46 -40.06 1.86
CA PRO A 61 -18.55 -40.72 3.15
C PRO A 61 -19.37 -39.88 4.13
N ALA A 62 -20.28 -40.59 4.79
CA ALA A 62 -21.27 -40.11 5.71
C ALA A 62 -20.70 -39.39 6.95
N ALA A 63 -21.56 -38.52 7.48
CA ALA A 63 -21.47 -37.82 8.75
C ALA A 63 -20.89 -38.68 9.89
N ALA A 64 -19.83 -38.16 10.52
CA ALA A 64 -19.44 -38.55 11.87
C ALA A 64 -20.09 -37.57 12.88
N PRO A 65 -20.69 -38.06 13.97
CA PRO A 65 -21.47 -37.26 14.90
C PRO A 65 -20.60 -36.41 15.84
N LEU A 66 -21.13 -35.23 16.15
CA LEU A 66 -20.80 -34.38 17.29
C LEU A 66 -20.52 -35.19 18.57
N ARG A 67 -19.30 -35.06 19.11
CA ARG A 67 -19.01 -35.23 20.53
C ARG A 67 -18.03 -34.15 21.00
N PRO A 68 -18.46 -33.18 21.82
CA PRO A 68 -17.54 -32.39 22.63
C PRO A 68 -17.04 -33.25 23.81
N PRO A 69 -15.72 -33.42 24.01
CA PRO A 69 -15.22 -33.86 25.30
C PRO A 69 -15.30 -32.69 26.28
N ALA A 70 -16.22 -32.81 27.23
CA ALA A 70 -16.34 -31.97 28.41
C ALA A 70 -15.33 -32.41 29.47
N HIS A 71 -14.06 -32.00 29.35
CA HIS A 71 -13.03 -32.00 30.40
C HIS A 71 -12.07 -30.88 29.97
N GLU A 72 -11.59 -29.95 30.79
CA GLU A 72 -11.15 -30.07 32.17
C GLU A 72 -10.92 -28.63 32.65
N LEU A 73 -11.57 -28.22 33.73
CA LEU A 73 -11.22 -27.01 34.47
C LEU A 73 -9.87 -27.26 35.17
N ALA A 74 -8.79 -27.25 34.39
CA ALA A 74 -7.44 -27.21 34.92
C ALA A 74 -7.12 -25.77 35.30
N THR A 75 -7.13 -25.54 36.61
CA THR A 75 -6.58 -24.39 37.30
C THR A 75 -5.08 -24.27 36.97
N VAL A 76 -4.75 -23.54 35.90
CA VAL A 76 -3.37 -23.08 35.65
C VAL A 76 -3.11 -21.92 36.60
N ARG A 77 -2.64 -22.30 37.79
CA ARG A 77 -1.93 -21.46 38.74
C ARG A 77 -0.78 -20.71 38.05
N ASP A 78 -0.65 -19.44 38.40
CA ASP A 78 0.55 -18.60 38.35
C ASP A 78 1.85 -19.31 37.95
N ALA A 79 2.14 -19.32 36.66
CA ALA A 79 3.50 -19.52 36.15
C ALA A 79 3.99 -18.16 35.62
N PRO A 80 5.08 -17.58 36.18
CA PRO A 80 5.71 -16.40 35.62
C PRO A 80 6.44 -16.78 34.33
N GLU A 81 5.68 -17.01 33.25
CA GLU A 81 6.19 -17.24 31.91
C GLU A 81 6.84 -15.96 31.39
N ALA A 82 8.17 -15.97 31.51
CA ALA A 82 9.05 -15.66 30.39
C ALA A 82 8.85 -14.28 29.74
N ARG A 83 9.22 -13.23 30.48
CA ARG A 83 9.83 -12.01 29.91
C ARG A 83 11.23 -12.27 29.30
N ARG A 84 11.43 -13.40 28.63
CA ARG A 84 12.71 -13.87 28.07
C ARG A 84 12.54 -14.02 26.55
N GLY A 85 12.80 -12.95 25.80
CA GLY A 85 12.87 -13.03 24.34
C GLY A 85 12.82 -11.71 23.59
N GLN A 86 12.27 -10.63 24.16
CA GLN A 86 12.10 -9.34 23.45
C GLN A 86 13.29 -8.36 23.60
N GLN A 87 14.48 -8.82 23.98
CA GLN A 87 15.70 -7.98 24.06
C GLN A 87 16.85 -8.65 23.30
N PRO A 88 16.99 -8.37 21.98
CA PRO A 88 18.09 -7.52 21.51
C PRO A 88 17.80 -6.59 20.31
N GLN A 89 16.63 -6.64 19.65
CA GLN A 89 16.43 -5.91 18.38
C GLN A 89 16.41 -4.38 18.54
N ALA A 90 15.90 -3.85 19.65
CA ALA A 90 15.86 -2.41 19.91
C ALA A 90 17.26 -1.75 20.08
N GLN A 91 18.32 -2.54 20.34
CA GLN A 91 19.69 -2.00 20.44
C GLN A 91 20.39 -1.91 19.08
N LEU A 92 19.94 -2.65 18.07
CA LEU A 92 20.49 -2.57 16.71
C LEU A 92 20.06 -1.29 15.98
N ALA A 93 18.89 -0.73 16.32
CA ALA A 93 18.37 0.51 15.72
C ALA A 93 19.29 1.74 15.96
N ARG A 94 20.15 1.72 16.99
CA ARG A 94 20.92 2.91 17.39
C ARG A 94 22.26 3.11 16.66
N ARG A 95 22.61 2.26 15.70
CA ARG A 95 23.90 2.38 14.97
C ARG A 95 23.78 2.16 13.46
N ARG A 96 22.60 2.39 12.91
CA ARG A 96 22.42 2.26 11.47
C ARG A 96 23.06 3.46 10.74
N PRO A 97 23.87 3.23 9.69
CA PRO A 97 24.32 4.30 8.81
C PRO A 97 23.12 5.02 8.17
N PRO A 98 23.16 6.35 7.99
CA PRO A 98 22.10 7.06 7.26
C PRO A 98 21.90 6.47 5.86
N LEU A 99 20.64 6.34 5.43
CA LEU A 99 20.34 5.88 4.07
C LEU A 99 20.96 6.83 3.05
N THR A 100 21.78 6.29 2.14
CA THR A 100 22.34 7.06 1.02
C THR A 100 21.44 6.96 -0.20
N LEU A 101 21.49 7.92 -1.12
CA LEU A 101 20.70 7.89 -2.36
C LEU A 101 20.91 6.57 -3.13
N ARG A 102 22.16 6.11 -3.23
CA ARG A 102 22.49 4.87 -3.92
C ARG A 102 21.82 3.66 -3.26
N ALA A 103 21.91 3.57 -1.93
CA ALA A 103 21.26 2.52 -1.17
C ALA A 103 19.73 2.57 -1.28
N ALA A 104 19.14 3.76 -1.34
CA ALA A 104 17.69 3.93 -1.52
C ALA A 104 17.22 3.44 -2.91
N ILE A 105 18.01 3.71 -3.96
CA ILE A 105 17.74 3.22 -5.32
C ILE A 105 17.88 1.70 -5.40
N ASP A 106 18.95 1.15 -4.83
CA ASP A 106 19.18 -0.31 -4.82
C ASP A 106 18.05 -1.01 -4.02
N LEU A 107 17.62 -0.43 -2.89
CA LEU A 107 16.47 -0.92 -2.11
C LEU A 107 15.17 -0.94 -2.92
N GLN A 108 14.88 0.11 -3.70
CA GLN A 108 13.68 0.13 -4.55
C GLN A 108 13.73 -0.95 -5.64
N LYS A 109 14.91 -1.25 -6.18
CA LYS A 109 15.10 -2.30 -7.19
C LYS A 109 14.88 -3.69 -6.58
N ASP A 110 15.37 -3.93 -5.37
CA ASP A 110 15.15 -5.21 -4.67
C ASP A 110 13.69 -5.39 -4.28
N LEU A 111 13.04 -4.36 -3.75
CA LEU A 111 11.58 -4.37 -3.54
C LEU A 111 10.83 -4.66 -4.83
N TYR A 112 11.21 -4.02 -5.94
CA TYR A 112 10.58 -4.25 -7.23
C TYR A 112 10.72 -5.71 -7.67
N ALA A 113 11.92 -6.29 -7.56
CA ALA A 113 12.17 -7.69 -7.92
C ALA A 113 11.30 -8.65 -7.09
N SER A 114 11.20 -8.43 -5.77
CA SER A 114 10.38 -9.26 -4.88
C SER A 114 8.88 -9.12 -5.16
N PHE A 115 8.40 -7.89 -5.38
CA PHE A 115 7.00 -7.64 -5.78
C PHE A 115 6.68 -8.13 -7.18
N ALA A 116 7.65 -8.22 -8.08
CA ALA A 116 7.47 -8.75 -9.42
C ALA A 116 7.44 -10.29 -9.46
N SER A 117 7.71 -10.95 -8.32
CA SER A 117 7.65 -12.41 -8.24
C SER A 117 6.25 -12.94 -8.60
N ARG A 118 6.23 -14.11 -9.25
CA ARG A 118 4.99 -14.73 -9.74
C ARG A 118 4.00 -14.99 -8.60
N ASP A 119 4.51 -15.47 -7.46
CA ASP A 119 3.69 -15.88 -6.32
C ASP A 119 3.02 -14.66 -5.67
N PHE A 120 3.79 -13.57 -5.50
CA PHE A 120 3.25 -12.31 -4.99
C PHE A 120 2.18 -11.74 -5.94
N GLN A 121 2.48 -11.67 -7.24
CA GLN A 121 1.56 -11.13 -8.24
C GLN A 121 0.29 -12.00 -8.41
N SER A 122 0.36 -13.29 -8.11
CA SER A 122 -0.83 -14.15 -8.06
C SER A 122 -1.72 -13.77 -6.87
N GLN A 123 -1.15 -13.67 -5.67
CA GLN A 123 -1.90 -13.29 -4.47
C GLN A 123 -2.49 -11.88 -4.58
N LEU A 124 -1.73 -10.93 -5.13
CA LEU A 124 -2.23 -9.57 -5.36
C LEU A 124 -3.44 -9.57 -6.30
N LYS A 125 -3.41 -10.37 -7.38
CA LYS A 125 -4.55 -10.52 -8.30
C LYS A 125 -5.78 -11.11 -7.62
N ASP A 126 -5.60 -12.06 -6.72
CA ASP A 126 -6.71 -12.66 -5.96
C ASP A 126 -7.38 -11.60 -5.07
N ILE A 127 -6.59 -10.76 -4.40
CA ILE A 127 -7.08 -9.62 -3.62
C ILE A 127 -7.78 -8.60 -4.54
N GLU A 128 -7.19 -8.27 -5.69
CA GLU A 128 -7.78 -7.34 -6.66
C GLU A 128 -9.08 -7.86 -7.29
N ALA A 129 -9.27 -9.17 -7.39
CA ALA A 129 -10.51 -9.75 -7.91
C ALA A 129 -11.69 -9.52 -6.94
N VAL A 130 -11.43 -9.50 -5.63
CA VAL A 130 -12.44 -9.30 -4.58
C VAL A 130 -12.70 -7.81 -4.34
N TYR A 131 -11.63 -7.05 -4.13
CA TYR A 131 -11.71 -5.65 -3.69
C TYR A 131 -11.48 -4.63 -4.80
N GLY A 132 -11.08 -5.05 -6.00
CA GLY A 132 -10.61 -4.14 -7.04
C GLY A 132 -9.18 -3.65 -6.79
N LYS A 133 -8.72 -2.74 -7.66
CA LYS A 133 -7.36 -2.18 -7.59
C LYS A 133 -7.20 -1.21 -6.42
N ALA A 134 -5.99 -1.13 -5.87
CA ALA A 134 -5.71 -0.30 -4.71
C ALA A 134 -6.05 1.19 -4.95
N TYR A 135 -5.73 1.73 -6.12
CA TYR A 135 -6.04 3.13 -6.46
C TYR A 135 -7.55 3.43 -6.52
N GLU A 136 -8.42 2.42 -6.52
CA GLU A 136 -9.88 2.60 -6.58
C GLU A 136 -10.52 2.78 -5.20
N GLY A 137 -9.78 2.55 -4.11
CA GLY A 137 -10.25 2.83 -2.74
C GLY A 137 -11.45 1.98 -2.30
N ARG A 138 -11.60 0.78 -2.84
CA ARG A 138 -12.75 -0.12 -2.60
C ARG A 138 -12.53 -1.09 -1.43
N GLY A 139 -11.52 -0.85 -0.59
CA GLY A 139 -11.12 -1.70 0.54
C GLY A 139 -10.03 -2.71 0.19
N GLY A 140 -9.89 -3.73 1.05
CA GLY A 140 -8.83 -4.73 0.96
C GLY A 140 -7.45 -4.23 1.45
N ASP A 141 -7.43 -3.14 2.21
CA ASP A 141 -6.18 -2.49 2.64
C ASP A 141 -5.41 -3.35 3.63
N GLU A 142 -6.10 -4.07 4.52
CA GLU A 142 -5.49 -4.99 5.49
C GLU A 142 -4.84 -6.19 4.80
N GLU A 143 -5.52 -6.79 3.81
CA GLU A 143 -5.01 -7.92 3.05
C GLU A 143 -3.80 -7.51 2.20
N ARG A 144 -3.85 -6.33 1.56
CA ARG A 144 -2.70 -5.78 0.82
C ARG A 144 -1.54 -5.48 1.76
N ALA A 145 -1.80 -4.84 2.91
CA ALA A 145 -0.76 -4.53 3.89
C ALA A 145 -0.09 -5.81 4.42
N SER A 146 -0.88 -6.84 4.73
CA SER A 146 -0.37 -8.15 5.15
C SER A 146 0.50 -8.79 4.07
N LEU A 147 0.04 -8.76 2.81
CA LEU A 147 0.80 -9.25 1.67
C LEU A 147 2.11 -8.48 1.48
N PHE A 148 2.10 -7.14 1.56
CA PHE A 148 3.29 -6.30 1.42
C PHE A 148 4.29 -6.54 2.55
N GLN A 149 3.80 -6.78 3.76
CA GLN A 149 4.64 -7.09 4.91
C GLN A 149 5.48 -8.37 4.70
N THR A 150 4.99 -9.33 3.91
CA THR A 150 5.78 -10.55 3.60
C THR A 150 7.09 -10.21 2.88
N VAL A 151 7.04 -9.30 1.92
CA VAL A 151 8.22 -8.83 1.17
C VAL A 151 9.11 -7.94 2.03
N HIS A 152 8.50 -7.03 2.82
CA HIS A 152 9.27 -6.13 3.68
C HIS A 152 10.08 -6.88 4.75
N LYS A 153 9.55 -7.99 5.28
CA LYS A 153 10.25 -8.85 6.24
C LYS A 153 11.56 -9.41 5.69
N GLU A 154 11.63 -9.61 4.38
CA GLU A 154 12.81 -10.17 3.71
C GLU A 154 13.79 -9.07 3.28
N VAL A 155 13.30 -8.00 2.65
CA VAL A 155 14.16 -6.99 2.00
C VAL A 155 14.67 -5.93 2.98
N LEU A 156 13.84 -5.42 3.90
CA LEU A 156 14.21 -4.30 4.77
C LEU A 156 15.42 -4.57 5.68
N PRO A 157 15.56 -5.78 6.29
CA PRO A 157 16.71 -6.11 7.14
C PRO A 157 18.06 -6.01 6.43
N GLU A 158 18.13 -6.26 5.12
CA GLU A 158 19.38 -6.17 4.35
C GLU A 158 19.93 -4.74 4.29
N TYR A 159 19.03 -3.77 4.37
CA TYR A 159 19.35 -2.35 4.41
C TYR A 159 19.43 -1.80 5.83
N GLY A 160 19.30 -2.66 6.85
CA GLY A 160 19.36 -2.30 8.26
C GLY A 160 18.05 -1.79 8.86
N PHE A 161 16.96 -1.76 8.10
CA PHE A 161 15.63 -1.43 8.63
C PHE A 161 15.00 -2.64 9.31
N GLU A 162 14.08 -2.40 10.23
CA GLU A 162 13.27 -3.48 10.79
C GLU A 162 12.33 -4.05 9.71
N GLY A 163 12.23 -5.38 9.61
CA GLY A 163 11.28 -6.08 8.73
C GLY A 163 9.82 -5.99 9.20
N SER A 164 9.43 -4.86 9.78
CA SER A 164 8.10 -4.61 10.34
C SER A 164 7.49 -3.36 9.72
N GLN A 165 6.26 -3.04 10.10
CA GLN A 165 5.62 -1.81 9.66
C GLN A 165 6.38 -0.57 10.16
N VAL A 166 6.98 -0.64 11.34
CA VAL A 166 7.76 0.46 11.92
C VAL A 166 8.99 0.75 11.05
N GLY A 167 9.76 -0.29 10.69
CA GLY A 167 10.93 -0.11 9.81
C GLY A 167 10.56 0.37 8.40
N PHE A 168 9.37 0.03 7.90
CA PHE A 168 8.87 0.61 6.65
C PHE A 168 8.57 2.12 6.77
N LEU A 169 7.98 2.57 7.88
CA LEU A 169 7.77 4.00 8.13
C LEU A 169 9.09 4.77 8.26
N GLU A 170 10.09 4.19 8.94
CA GLU A 170 11.44 4.74 9.02
C GLU A 170 12.08 4.87 7.62
N LEU A 171 11.92 3.86 6.77
CA LEU A 171 12.35 3.91 5.38
C LEU A 171 11.68 5.05 4.61
N LEU A 172 10.37 5.22 4.74
CA LEU A 172 9.65 6.32 4.08
C LEU A 172 10.18 7.69 4.55
N GLN A 173 10.44 7.83 5.85
CA GLN A 173 10.99 9.06 6.42
C GLN A 173 12.40 9.37 5.89
N GLU A 174 13.32 8.40 5.89
CA GLU A 174 14.69 8.60 5.40
C GLU A 174 14.73 8.81 3.89
N SER A 175 13.87 8.12 3.14
CA SER A 175 13.84 8.22 1.68
C SER A 175 13.20 9.51 1.15
N ALA A 176 12.47 10.25 2.00
CA ALA A 176 11.86 11.53 1.62
C ALA A 176 12.90 12.57 1.14
N ALA A 177 14.14 12.49 1.63
CA ALA A 177 15.24 13.36 1.19
C ALA A 177 15.63 13.18 -0.29
N PHE A 178 15.21 12.08 -0.93
CA PHE A 178 15.56 11.72 -2.31
C PHE A 178 14.42 11.95 -3.31
N ASN A 179 13.28 12.53 -2.88
CA ASN A 179 12.10 12.73 -3.75
C ASN A 179 12.36 13.63 -4.97
N SER A 180 13.38 14.49 -4.92
CA SER A 180 13.78 15.35 -6.04
C SER A 180 14.67 14.64 -7.08
N ASP A 181 15.20 13.46 -6.76
CA ASP A 181 16.02 12.69 -7.68
C ASP A 181 15.18 11.99 -8.75
N LEU A 182 15.62 12.06 -10.00
CA LEU A 182 14.86 11.55 -11.14
C LEU A 182 14.78 10.02 -11.12
N GLU A 183 15.90 9.32 -10.90
CA GLU A 183 15.96 7.85 -10.92
C GLU A 183 15.14 7.27 -9.76
N PHE A 184 15.27 7.86 -8.57
CA PHE A 184 14.49 7.47 -7.41
C PHE A 184 12.97 7.63 -7.64
N ARG A 185 12.56 8.73 -8.29
CA ARG A 185 11.15 8.98 -8.62
C ARG A 185 10.62 7.99 -9.66
N GLU A 186 11.38 7.71 -10.72
CA GLU A 186 10.99 6.74 -11.75
C GLU A 186 10.81 5.33 -11.17
N ASN A 187 11.73 4.89 -10.33
CA ASN A 187 11.63 3.60 -9.64
C ASN A 187 10.38 3.52 -8.74
N ARG A 188 10.09 4.61 -8.01
CA ARG A 188 8.89 4.71 -7.19
C ARG A 188 7.63 4.57 -8.06
N ASP A 189 7.55 5.25 -9.20
CA ASP A 189 6.39 5.18 -10.09
C ASP A 189 6.21 3.77 -10.70
N MET A 190 7.31 3.09 -11.04
CA MET A 190 7.28 1.69 -11.47
C MET A 190 6.75 0.76 -10.37
N LEU A 191 7.20 0.92 -9.13
CA LEU A 191 6.69 0.17 -7.97
C LEU A 191 5.19 0.40 -7.75
N ASN A 192 4.74 1.65 -7.77
CA ASN A 192 3.31 1.97 -7.58
C ASN A 192 2.42 1.39 -8.69
N THR A 193 2.93 1.38 -9.92
CA THR A 193 2.24 0.75 -11.04
C THR A 193 2.15 -0.76 -10.84
N LEU A 194 3.23 -1.40 -10.40
CA LEU A 194 3.30 -2.84 -10.14
C LEU A 194 2.37 -3.28 -9.00
N LEU A 195 2.22 -2.44 -7.97
CA LEU A 195 1.37 -2.69 -6.80
C LEU A 195 -0.11 -2.29 -7.03
N GLY A 196 -0.47 -1.83 -8.22
CA GLY A 196 -1.84 -1.41 -8.52
C GLY A 196 -2.28 -0.14 -7.79
N MET A 197 -1.32 0.65 -7.28
CA MET A 197 -1.55 1.95 -6.64
C MET A 197 -1.61 3.11 -7.64
N GLN A 198 -1.14 2.89 -8.87
CA GLN A 198 -1.30 3.82 -9.98
C GLN A 198 -1.89 3.11 -11.19
N PRO A 199 -2.77 3.79 -11.95
CA PRO A 199 -3.29 3.23 -13.20
C PRO A 199 -2.18 3.17 -14.24
N THR A 200 -2.11 2.04 -14.94
CA THR A 200 -1.17 1.86 -16.06
C THR A 200 -1.51 2.80 -17.22
N ALA A 201 -0.52 3.09 -18.07
CA ALA A 201 -0.72 3.92 -19.27
C ALA A 201 -1.85 3.38 -20.17
N ASP A 202 -1.98 2.06 -20.31
CA ASP A 202 -3.04 1.43 -21.10
C ASP A 202 -4.42 1.57 -20.48
N GLU A 203 -4.53 1.53 -19.15
CA GLU A 203 -5.79 1.78 -18.44
C GLU A 203 -6.25 3.21 -18.59
N LEU A 204 -5.33 4.17 -18.47
CA LEU A 204 -5.61 5.58 -18.74
C LEU A 204 -6.09 5.80 -20.18
N ARG A 205 -5.48 5.11 -21.16
CA ARG A 205 -5.90 5.16 -22.58
C ARG A 205 -7.29 4.57 -22.80
N ARG A 206 -7.66 3.50 -22.08
CA ARG A 206 -9.00 2.89 -22.16
C ARG A 206 -10.07 3.80 -21.56
N LYS A 207 -9.80 4.39 -20.39
CA LYS A 207 -10.73 5.34 -19.72
C LYS A 207 -10.96 6.62 -20.56
N GLY A 208 -9.96 7.08 -21.32
CA GLY A 208 -10.04 8.32 -22.11
C GLY A 208 -10.80 8.27 -23.44
N LYS A 209 -11.20 7.09 -23.94
CA LYS A 209 -11.94 6.98 -25.23
C LYS A 209 -13.44 7.23 -25.13
N GLY A 210 -13.98 7.47 -23.93
CA GLY A 210 -15.34 7.95 -23.74
C GLY A 210 -15.45 9.40 -24.22
N LYS A 211 -16.16 9.64 -25.33
CA LYS A 211 -16.49 10.94 -25.92
C LYS A 211 -16.96 11.96 -24.87
N GLY A 212 -16.04 12.76 -24.34
CA GLY A 212 -16.34 13.85 -23.42
C GLY A 212 -15.43 15.03 -23.73
N LYS A 213 -15.92 15.96 -24.56
CA LYS A 213 -15.26 17.25 -24.86
C LYS A 213 -15.42 18.19 -23.65
N GLY A 214 -14.96 17.75 -22.47
CA GLY A 214 -15.05 18.47 -21.21
C GLY A 214 -13.69 19.07 -20.86
N LYS A 215 -13.56 20.38 -21.01
CA LYS A 215 -12.34 21.16 -20.74
C LYS A 215 -12.17 21.35 -19.22
N GLY A 216 -11.85 20.27 -18.50
CA GLY A 216 -11.64 20.29 -17.04
C GLY A 216 -10.17 20.47 -16.68
N LYS A 217 -9.80 21.66 -16.21
CA LYS A 217 -8.53 21.92 -15.50
C LYS A 217 -8.63 21.33 -14.10
N GLY A 218 -7.66 20.52 -13.71
CA GLY A 218 -7.53 19.97 -12.36
C GLY A 218 -7.10 18.52 -12.41
N LYS A 219 -5.79 18.28 -12.49
CA LYS A 219 -5.23 16.96 -12.16
C LYS A 219 -4.30 17.18 -10.99
N ALA A 220 -4.77 16.81 -9.79
CA ALA A 220 -3.87 16.44 -8.72
C ALA A 220 -2.94 15.35 -9.29
N SER A 221 -1.64 15.55 -9.16
CA SER A 221 -0.67 14.60 -9.69
C SER A 221 -0.71 13.33 -8.83
N ALA A 222 -0.44 12.17 -9.44
CA ALA A 222 -0.38 10.91 -8.70
C ALA A 222 0.71 10.92 -7.59
N GLY A 223 1.67 11.86 -7.67
CA GLY A 223 2.63 12.13 -6.60
C GLY A 223 1.99 12.73 -5.34
N GLN A 224 0.94 13.53 -5.48
CA GLN A 224 0.21 14.13 -4.36
C GLN A 224 -0.63 13.09 -3.60
N ILE A 225 -1.12 12.05 -4.30
CA ILE A 225 -1.88 10.95 -3.67
C ILE A 225 -0.96 10.05 -2.83
N LEU A 226 0.30 9.86 -3.23
CA LEU A 226 1.26 9.09 -2.42
C LEU A 226 1.88 9.91 -1.29
N GLN A 227 2.01 11.23 -1.47
CA GLN A 227 2.26 12.14 -0.35
C GLN A 227 1.10 12.06 0.66
N LEU A 228 -0.15 11.99 0.18
CA LEU A 228 -1.32 11.71 1.02
C LEU A 228 -1.36 10.28 1.57
N ILE A 229 -0.80 9.25 0.93
CA ILE A 229 -0.71 7.90 1.52
C ILE A 229 0.45 7.81 2.52
N ALA A 230 1.49 8.64 2.41
CA ALA A 230 2.50 8.75 3.47
C ALA A 230 2.00 9.60 4.65
N GLN A 231 1.10 10.56 4.42
CA GLN A 231 0.57 11.49 5.43
C GLN A 231 -0.83 11.14 5.99
N GLU A 232 -1.64 10.40 5.24
CA GLU A 232 -2.99 9.92 5.57
C GLU A 232 -3.11 8.39 5.44
N LEU A 233 -2.24 7.64 6.10
CA LEU A 233 -2.63 6.29 6.55
C LEU A 233 -3.12 6.37 8.00
N PRO A 234 -4.40 6.74 8.22
CA PRO A 234 -5.02 6.71 9.54
C PRO A 234 -5.10 5.30 10.13
N TRP A 235 -4.71 4.23 9.42
CA TRP A 235 -4.60 2.89 10.01
C TRP A 235 -3.31 2.70 10.84
N ALA A 236 -2.26 3.52 10.66
CA ALA A 236 -1.07 3.48 11.51
C ALA A 236 -1.27 4.20 12.87
N VAL A 237 -2.31 5.02 13.00
CA VAL A 237 -2.70 5.71 14.24
C VAL A 237 -4.21 5.56 14.49
N ARG A 238 -4.79 4.42 14.12
CA ARG A 238 -5.95 3.94 14.86
C ARG A 238 -5.40 3.00 15.90
N ARG A 239 -4.94 3.57 17.02
CA ARG A 239 -5.07 2.84 18.28
C ARG A 239 -6.51 2.34 18.25
N HIS A 240 -6.69 1.02 18.28
CA HIS A 240 -7.76 0.53 19.11
C HIS A 240 -7.47 1.18 20.47
N ASP A 241 -8.08 2.32 20.74
CA ASP A 241 -8.43 2.65 22.11
C ASP A 241 -9.22 1.42 22.52
N ASP A 242 -8.52 0.51 23.20
CA ASP A 242 -9.12 -0.39 24.13
C ASP A 242 -10.15 0.46 24.87
N THR A 243 -11.41 0.28 24.52
CA THR A 243 -12.49 0.43 25.46
C THR A 243 -12.30 -0.67 26.50
N SER A 244 -11.18 -0.61 27.23
CA SER A 244 -11.16 -0.84 28.65
C SER A 244 -12.14 0.17 29.20
N THR A 245 -13.40 -0.23 29.24
CA THR A 245 -14.34 0.26 30.23
C THR A 245 -13.68 -0.01 31.58
N SER A 246 -12.82 0.91 32.03
CA SER A 246 -12.63 1.08 33.46
C SER A 246 -14.01 1.48 33.95
N THR A 247 -14.72 0.50 34.50
CA THR A 247 -15.82 0.75 35.43
C THR A 247 -15.20 1.52 36.58
N THR A 248 -15.13 2.83 36.40
CA THR A 248 -14.91 3.80 37.45
C THR A 248 -16.21 3.78 38.24
N ALA A 249 -16.25 2.93 39.27
CA ALA A 249 -17.31 2.98 40.26
C ALA A 249 -17.29 4.39 40.87
N GLY A 250 -18.31 5.17 40.52
CA GLY A 250 -18.55 6.49 41.07
C GLY A 250 -18.74 6.44 42.58
N THR A 251 -17.87 7.17 43.27
CA THR A 251 -18.18 8.32 44.12
C THR A 251 -19.66 8.64 44.42
N GLU A 252 -19.87 9.05 45.67
CA GLU A 252 -20.92 9.93 46.21
C GLU A 252 -22.21 9.34 46.79
N ALA A 253 -22.22 9.21 48.12
CA ALA A 253 -23.35 9.64 48.93
C ALA A 253 -22.84 10.47 50.13
N THR A 254 -22.90 11.78 49.96
CA THR A 254 -22.87 12.81 51.01
C THR A 254 -24.14 12.69 51.85
N SER A 255 -24.01 12.63 53.17
CA SER A 255 -25.11 12.88 54.11
C SER A 255 -24.52 13.43 55.40
N GLU A 256 -24.54 14.76 55.48
CA GLU A 256 -24.45 15.54 56.70
C GLU A 256 -25.58 15.11 57.65
N ASP A 257 -25.28 14.92 58.93
CA ASP A 257 -26.29 15.05 60.00
C ASP A 257 -25.62 15.63 61.25
N PRO A 258 -25.92 16.88 61.63
CA PRO A 258 -25.39 17.55 62.82
C PRO A 258 -26.32 17.44 64.04
N GLU A 259 -25.70 17.46 65.22
CA GLU A 259 -26.20 17.98 66.50
C GLU A 259 -27.52 17.44 67.11
N GLY A 260 -27.44 16.94 68.34
CA GLY A 260 -28.53 17.11 69.29
C GLY A 260 -28.58 16.14 70.48
N MET A 261 -28.01 16.59 71.61
CA MET A 261 -28.32 16.26 73.02
C MET A 261 -28.25 14.81 73.53
#